data_AF-A0A428GNV4-F1
#
_entry.id   AF-A0A428GNV4-F1
#
_cell.length_a   1.000
_cell.length_b   1.000
_cell.length_c   1.000
_cell.angle_alpha   90.00
_cell.angle_beta   90.00
_cell.angle_gamma   90.00
#
_symmetry.space_group_name_H-M   'P 1'
#
loop_
_entity.id
_entity.type
_entity.pdbx_description
1 polymer ?
#
loop_
_entity_poly.entity_id
_entity_poly.type
_entity_poly.pdbx_seq_one_letter_code
_entity_poly.pdbx_strand_id
1 'polypeptide(L)'
;MTYTYTDEQLNGLNQEEAVYSVDPNLAQSKEHDIITDKSDDQIKAGETNIYRTSDGQRFKILSVKNDPATGFQGMAVAPIVNGRVDTNSVAVVAGTMPTDVNDLIFILRKK
;
A
#
# COMPACT_ATOMS: atom_id res chain seq x y z
N MET A 1 14.77 13.64 15.10
CA MET A 1 15.53 12.81 14.15
C MET A 1 14.53 12.32 13.13
N THR A 2 14.78 12.58 11.86
CA THR A 2 13.93 12.12 10.74
C THR A 2 14.31 10.69 10.42
N TYR A 3 13.33 9.81 10.26
CA TYR A 3 13.57 8.45 9.81
C TYR A 3 14.05 8.47 8.35
N THR A 4 15.10 7.70 8.06
CA THR A 4 15.59 7.54 6.68
C THR A 4 15.22 6.16 6.20
N TYR A 5 14.39 6.11 5.15
CA TYR A 5 14.00 4.87 4.52
C TYR A 5 15.20 4.25 3.78
N THR A 6 15.33 2.94 3.86
CA THR A 6 16.26 2.20 3.00
C THR A 6 15.61 1.90 1.65
N ASP A 7 16.44 1.68 0.62
CA ASP A 7 15.95 1.23 -0.69
C ASP A 7 15.20 -0.10 -0.58
N GLU A 8 15.63 -1.00 0.31
CA GLU A 8 14.93 -2.26 0.59
C GLU A 8 13.51 -2.01 1.13
N GLN A 9 13.34 -1.08 2.06
CA GLN A 9 12.03 -0.76 2.62
C GLN A 9 11.11 -0.11 1.59
N LEU A 10 11.62 0.84 0.80
CA LEU A 10 10.84 1.47 -0.27
C LEU A 10 10.46 0.45 -1.34
N ASN A 11 11.37 -0.45 -1.68
CA ASN A 11 11.09 -1.55 -2.61
C ASN A 11 10.03 -2.51 -2.05
N GLY A 12 10.11 -2.86 -0.76
CA GLY A 12 9.13 -3.72 -0.09
C GLY A 12 7.72 -3.10 -0.07
N LEU A 13 7.63 -1.80 0.22
CA LEU A 13 6.38 -1.05 0.15
C LEU A 13 5.79 -0.99 -1.29
N ASN A 14 6.64 -1.16 -2.31
CA ASN A 14 6.25 -1.19 -3.72
C ASN A 14 6.13 -2.63 -4.28
N GLN A 15 5.71 -3.60 -3.45
CA GLN A 15 5.43 -4.99 -3.87
C GLN A 15 3.93 -5.30 -3.91
N GLU A 16 3.57 -6.41 -4.57
CA GLU A 16 2.19 -6.91 -4.72
C GLU A 16 1.45 -6.98 -3.38
N GLU A 17 2.09 -7.51 -2.33
CA GLU A 17 1.53 -7.63 -0.97
C GLU A 17 1.34 -6.29 -0.22
N ALA A 18 1.87 -5.19 -0.77
CA ALA A 18 1.86 -3.87 -0.15
C ALA A 18 0.95 -2.90 -0.93
N VAL A 19 1.50 -1.98 -1.72
CA VAL A 19 0.72 -0.92 -2.39
C VAL A 19 -0.42 -1.47 -3.27
N TYR A 20 -0.25 -2.64 -3.90
CA TYR A 20 -1.29 -3.22 -4.76
C TYR A 20 -2.41 -3.90 -3.97
N SER A 21 -2.13 -4.41 -2.77
CA SER A 21 -3.13 -4.94 -1.83
C SER A 21 -4.06 -3.88 -1.23
N VAL A 22 -3.91 -2.60 -1.64
CA VAL A 22 -4.93 -1.56 -1.44
C VAL A 22 -6.19 -1.86 -2.27
N ASP A 23 -6.08 -2.60 -3.37
CA ASP A 23 -7.23 -3.18 -4.07
C ASP A 23 -7.70 -4.47 -3.37
N PRO A 24 -8.91 -4.48 -2.77
CA PRO A 24 -9.41 -5.66 -2.07
C PRO A 24 -9.55 -6.89 -2.96
N ASN A 25 -9.88 -6.72 -4.25
CA ASN A 25 -10.08 -7.84 -5.17
C ASN A 25 -8.75 -8.55 -5.42
N LEU A 26 -7.70 -7.78 -5.71
CA LEU A 26 -6.36 -8.32 -5.91
C LEU A 26 -5.83 -8.97 -4.63
N ALA A 27 -5.90 -8.26 -3.50
CA ALA A 27 -5.44 -8.77 -2.21
C ALA A 27 -6.07 -10.14 -1.89
N GLN A 28 -7.40 -10.24 -2.00
CA GLN A 28 -8.12 -11.51 -1.77
C GLN A 28 -7.73 -12.60 -2.77
N SER A 29 -7.55 -12.27 -4.05
CA SER A 29 -7.15 -13.25 -5.07
C SER A 29 -5.76 -13.84 -4.84
N LYS A 30 -4.91 -13.11 -4.11
CA LYS A 30 -3.53 -13.50 -3.76
C LYS A 30 -3.38 -13.96 -2.31
N GLU A 31 -4.49 -14.08 -1.58
CA GLU A 31 -4.49 -14.45 -0.16
C GLU A 31 -3.68 -13.49 0.72
N HIS A 32 -3.60 -12.22 0.33
CA HIS A 32 -2.98 -11.14 1.10
C HIS A 32 -4.01 -10.42 1.98
N ASP A 33 -3.54 -9.80 3.05
CA ASP A 33 -4.33 -8.83 3.81
C ASP A 33 -4.59 -7.58 2.96
N ILE A 34 -5.80 -7.02 3.09
CA ILE A 34 -6.18 -5.76 2.45
C ILE A 34 -5.53 -4.61 3.21
N ILE A 35 -4.76 -3.79 2.50
CA ILE A 35 -4.13 -2.59 3.07
C ILE A 35 -5.18 -1.50 3.23
N THR A 36 -5.34 -1.00 4.46
CA THR A 36 -6.35 0.02 4.81
C THR A 36 -5.81 1.09 5.75
N ASP A 37 -6.42 2.28 5.72
CA ASP A 37 -6.13 3.41 6.61
C ASP A 37 -7.13 3.55 7.76
N LYS A 38 -8.02 2.57 7.94
CA LYS A 38 -8.96 2.51 9.07
C LYS A 38 -8.24 2.56 10.41
N SER A 39 -8.91 3.10 11.43
CA SER A 39 -8.44 3.03 12.81
C SER A 39 -8.46 1.58 13.34
N ASP A 40 -7.65 1.30 14.36
CA ASP A 40 -7.44 -0.07 14.87
C ASP A 40 -8.74 -0.76 15.33
N ASP A 41 -9.72 0.02 15.81
CA ASP A 41 -11.05 -0.44 16.22
C ASP A 41 -12.00 -0.75 15.06
N GLN A 42 -11.65 -0.34 13.84
CA GLN A 42 -12.46 -0.49 12.62
C GLN A 42 -11.91 -1.55 11.66
N ILE A 43 -10.72 -2.09 11.92
CA ILE A 43 -10.09 -3.13 11.10
C ILE A 43 -10.95 -4.40 11.16
N LYS A 44 -11.26 -4.95 9.98
CA LYS A 44 -11.95 -6.24 9.85
C LYS A 44 -10.95 -7.38 9.67
N ALA A 45 -11.41 -8.62 9.83
CA ALA A 45 -10.61 -9.79 9.51
C ALA A 45 -10.14 -9.74 8.03
N GLY A 46 -8.85 -10.00 7.81
CA GLY A 46 -8.22 -9.89 6.49
C GLY A 46 -7.87 -8.47 6.06
N GLU A 47 -7.93 -7.48 6.97
CA GLU A 47 -7.44 -6.13 6.74
C GLU A 47 -6.28 -5.81 7.68
N THR A 48 -5.36 -4.95 7.24
CA THR A 48 -4.29 -4.42 8.08
C THR A 48 -4.01 -2.96 7.78
N ASN A 49 -3.70 -2.20 8.83
CA ASN A 49 -3.17 -0.83 8.71
C ASN A 49 -1.71 -0.73 9.17
N ILE A 50 -1.02 -1.87 9.29
CA ILE A 50 0.42 -1.94 9.55
C ILE A 50 1.06 -2.89 8.55
N TYR A 51 2.01 -2.38 7.78
CA TYR A 51 2.86 -3.20 6.91
C TYR A 51 4.21 -3.45 7.57
N ARG A 52 4.79 -4.63 7.36
CA ARG A 52 6.10 -5.01 7.89
C ARG A 52 7.00 -5.45 6.74
N THR A 53 8.11 -4.75 6.56
CA THR A 53 9.13 -5.09 5.56
C THR A 53 9.98 -6.29 6.00
N SER A 54 10.75 -6.86 5.08
CA SER A 54 11.63 -8.03 5.28
C SER A 54 12.62 -7.87 6.43
N ASP A 55 13.13 -6.66 6.62
CA ASP A 55 14.04 -6.28 7.71
C ASP A 55 13.34 -6.18 9.09
N GLY A 56 12.02 -6.35 9.14
CA GLY A 56 11.22 -6.29 10.35
C GLY A 56 10.76 -4.88 10.72
N GLN A 57 11.12 -3.84 9.96
CA GLN A 57 10.60 -2.50 10.18
C GLN A 57 9.09 -2.48 9.96
N ARG A 58 8.36 -1.79 10.83
CA ARG A 58 6.91 -1.63 10.75
C ARG A 58 6.53 -0.24 10.29
N PHE A 59 5.52 -0.15 9.46
CA PHE A 59 4.98 1.10 8.93
C PHE A 59 3.48 1.17 9.18
N LYS A 60 3.02 2.29 9.72
CA LYS A 60 1.59 2.60 9.84
C LYS A 60 1.09 3.11 8.49
N ILE A 61 -0.02 2.55 8.03
CA ILE A 61 -0.75 3.05 6.88
C ILE A 61 -1.57 4.26 7.34
N LEU A 62 -1.31 5.41 6.73
CA LEU A 62 -1.94 6.69 7.08
C LEU A 62 -3.10 7.04 6.15
N SER A 63 -3.00 6.65 4.89
CA SER A 63 -4.04 6.85 3.89
C SER A 63 -3.87 5.86 2.76
N VAL A 64 -4.97 5.41 2.17
CA VAL A 64 -4.97 4.56 0.97
C VAL A 64 -5.87 5.14 -0.11
N LYS A 65 -5.56 4.83 -1.37
CA LYS A 65 -6.38 5.16 -2.53
C LYS A 65 -6.34 4.02 -3.52
N ASN A 66 -7.51 3.48 -3.85
CA ASN A 66 -7.72 2.64 -5.02
C ASN A 66 -8.61 3.41 -6.00
N ASP A 67 -8.18 3.54 -7.24
CA ASP A 67 -8.99 4.06 -8.33
C ASP A 67 -9.03 3.05 -9.49
N PRO A 68 -10.06 2.19 -9.53
CA PRO A 68 -10.20 1.17 -10.56
C PRO A 68 -10.32 1.75 -11.98
N ALA A 69 -10.79 3.00 -12.15
CA ALA A 69 -10.97 3.58 -13.48
C ALA A 69 -9.63 3.89 -14.17
N THR A 70 -8.60 4.18 -13.38
CA THR A 70 -7.25 4.51 -13.84
C THR A 70 -6.23 3.42 -13.53
N GLY A 71 -6.64 2.35 -12.84
CA GLY A 71 -5.75 1.31 -12.35
C GLY A 71 -4.77 1.81 -11.27
N PHE A 72 -5.02 2.98 -10.66
CA PHE A 72 -4.13 3.58 -9.67
C PHE A 72 -4.35 2.98 -8.28
N GLN A 73 -3.27 2.54 -7.65
CA GLN A 73 -3.23 2.23 -6.23
C GLN A 73 -2.18 3.11 -5.56
N GLY A 74 -2.49 3.63 -4.37
CA GLY A 74 -1.54 4.43 -3.62
C GLY A 74 -1.74 4.30 -2.13
N MET A 75 -0.65 4.42 -1.38
CA MET A 75 -0.68 4.49 0.08
C MET A 75 0.35 5.48 0.63
N ALA A 76 -0.04 6.17 1.70
CA ALA A 76 0.86 6.96 2.52
C ALA A 76 1.21 6.19 3.78
N VAL A 77 2.51 6.09 4.11
CA VAL A 77 2.99 5.32 5.25
C VAL A 77 3.96 6.12 6.11
N ALA A 78 3.94 5.87 7.42
CA ALA A 78 4.91 6.41 8.37
C ALA A 78 5.57 5.29 9.18
N PRO A 79 6.88 5.37 9.45
CA PRO A 79 7.60 4.36 10.20
C PRO A 79 7.16 4.38 11.66
N ILE A 80 7.09 3.20 12.27
CA ILE A 80 6.91 3.05 13.71
C ILE A 80 8.31 2.94 14.33
N VAL A 81 8.73 3.98 15.07
CA VAL A 81 10.03 4.08 15.71
C VAL A 81 9.81 4.17 17.22
N ASN A 82 10.44 3.27 17.99
CA ASN A 82 10.27 3.19 19.45
C ASN A 82 8.79 3.14 19.88
N GLY A 83 7.97 2.39 19.13
CA GLY A 83 6.54 2.22 19.39
C GLY A 83 5.66 3.42 19.04
N ARG A 84 6.20 4.47 18.42
CA ARG A 84 5.46 5.67 17.99
C ARG A 84 5.50 5.82 16.48
N VAL A 85 4.37 6.23 15.90
CA VAL A 85 4.29 6.57 14.47
C VAL A 85 4.99 7.91 14.24
N ASP A 86 6.02 7.94 13.40
CA ASP A 86 6.72 9.18 13.03
C ASP A 86 6.10 9.80 11.77
N THR A 87 5.11 10.66 11.95
CA THR A 87 4.43 11.36 10.85
C THR A 87 5.24 12.50 10.24
N ASN A 88 6.47 12.77 10.72
CA ASN A 88 7.37 13.72 10.06
C ASN A 88 8.16 13.08 8.91
N SER A 89 8.14 11.75 8.82
CA SER A 89 8.91 10.97 7.85
C SER A 89 7.95 10.11 7.02
N VAL A 90 7.03 10.74 6.30
CA VAL A 90 6.00 10.03 5.49
C VAL A 90 6.54 9.70 4.11
N ALA A 91 6.36 8.46 3.68
CA ALA A 91 6.53 8.04 2.30
C ALA A 91 5.17 7.86 1.62
N VAL A 92 5.08 8.24 0.34
CA VAL A 92 3.93 7.95 -0.52
C VAL A 92 4.39 6.98 -1.58
N VAL A 93 3.72 5.83 -1.67
CA VAL A 93 4.01 4.79 -2.66
C VAL A 93 2.79 4.67 -3.57
N ALA A 94 3.05 4.60 -4.87
CA ALA A 94 2.02 4.46 -5.89
C ALA A 94 2.38 3.30 -6.81
N GLY A 95 1.39 2.46 -7.08
CA GLY A 95 1.43 1.38 -8.04
C GLY A 95 0.37 1.58 -9.11
N THR A 96 0.58 0.90 -10.24
CA THR A 96 -0.44 0.73 -11.27
C THR A 96 -0.39 -0.72 -11.72
N MET A 97 -1.52 -1.40 -11.73
CA MET A 97 -1.56 -2.80 -12.15
C MET A 97 -1.86 -2.86 -13.66
N PRO A 98 -0.87 -3.20 -14.52
CA PRO A 98 -1.05 -3.21 -15.98
C PRO A 98 -2.02 -4.30 -16.48
N THR A 99 -2.43 -5.22 -15.60
CA THR A 99 -3.43 -6.25 -15.89
C THR A 99 -4.85 -5.85 -15.48
N ASP A 100 -5.06 -4.62 -14.97
CA ASP A 100 -6.41 -4.10 -14.84
C ASP A 100 -7.04 -4.06 -16.23
N VAL A 101 -8.26 -4.62 -16.35
CA VAL A 101 -9.00 -4.66 -17.62
C VAL A 101 -9.17 -3.23 -18.16
N ASN A 102 -9.20 -2.24 -17.26
CA ASN A 102 -9.27 -0.82 -17.62
C ASN A 102 -7.98 -0.30 -18.27
N ASP A 103 -6.80 -0.80 -17.90
CA ASP A 103 -5.54 -0.47 -18.59
C ASP A 103 -5.51 -1.07 -20.00
N LEU A 104 -5.99 -2.31 -20.18
CA LEU A 104 -6.16 -2.90 -21.51
C LEU A 104 -7.18 -2.12 -22.35
N ILE A 105 -8.33 -1.75 -21.77
CA ILE A 105 -9.38 -0.98 -22.46
C ILE A 105 -8.89 0.43 -22.81
N PHE A 106 -8.10 1.08 -21.96
CA PHE A 106 -7.52 2.39 -22.24
C PHE A 106 -6.53 2.35 -23.40
N ILE A 107 -5.69 1.30 -23.48
CA ILE A 107 -4.81 1.04 -24.63
C ILE A 107 -5.62 0.84 -25.91
N LEU A 108 -6.74 0.11 -25.84
CA LEU A 108 -7.60 -0.17 -26.99
C LEU A 108 -8.42 1.05 -27.45
N ARG A 109 -8.75 1.99 -26.56
CA ARG A 109 -9.47 3.24 -26.91
C ARG A 109 -8.60 4.32 -27.55
N LYS A 110 -7.27 4.19 -27.49
CA LYS A 110 -6.31 5.14 -28.09
C LYS A 110 -5.80 4.74 -29.49
N LYS A 111 -6.24 3.60 -30.04
CA LYS A 111 -6.04 3.23 -31.45
C LYS A 111 -7.30 3.49 -32.26
#